data_AF-A0A7X3XKG1-F1
#
_entry.id   AF-A0A7X3XKG1-F1
#
_cell.length_a   1.000
_cell.length_b   1.000
_cell.length_c   1.000
_cell.angle_alpha   90.00
_cell.angle_beta   90.00
_cell.angle_gamma   90.00
#
_symmetry.space_group_name_H-M   'P 1'
#
loop_
_entity.id
_entity.type
_entity.pdbx_description
1 polymer ?
#
loop_
_entity_poly.entity_id
_entity_poly.type
_entity_poly.pdbx_seq_one_letter_code
_entity_poly.pdbx_strand_id
1 'polypeptide(L)'
;MKQGISWILTGRFVSSTLILCLLVIGGMLGCERLQDSSKIIHMPESETFKVGMLLPGSISDQGWNALAHDGLKAIETELGAEISYVESLTPAD
;
A
#
# COMPACT_ATOMS: atom_id res chain seq x y z
N MET A 1 -38.85 12.04 38.62
CA MET A 1 -37.50 12.58 38.37
C MET A 1 -36.44 11.56 37.91
N LYS A 2 -36.65 10.24 37.98
CA LYS A 2 -35.65 9.24 37.54
C LYS A 2 -35.63 8.96 36.02
N GLN A 3 -36.74 9.17 35.31
CA GLN A 3 -36.89 8.77 33.90
C GLN A 3 -36.17 9.68 32.89
N GLY A 4 -35.96 10.95 33.21
CA GLY A 4 -35.29 11.90 32.30
C GLY A 4 -33.78 11.70 32.18
N ILE A 5 -33.14 11.17 33.23
CA ILE A 5 -31.68 10.96 33.27
C ILE A 5 -31.28 9.72 32.47
N SER A 6 -32.12 8.68 32.45
CA SER A 6 -31.89 7.44 31.70
C SER A 6 -31.87 7.68 30.18
N TRP A 7 -32.77 8.53 29.66
CA TRP A 7 -32.85 8.84 28.23
C TRP A 7 -31.64 9.66 27.73
N ILE A 8 -31.13 10.56 28.57
CA ILE A 8 -29.94 11.39 28.28
C ILE A 8 -28.65 10.54 28.28
N LEU A 9 -28.52 9.60 29.23
CA LEU A 9 -27.37 8.69 29.29
C LEU A 9 -27.38 7.70 28.12
N THR A 10 -28.53 7.09 27.83
CA THR A 10 -28.67 6.14 26.72
C THR A 10 -28.43 6.81 25.37
N GLY A 11 -28.93 8.04 25.17
CA GLY A 11 -28.66 8.82 23.95
C GLY A 11 -27.19 9.23 23.78
N ARG A 12 -26.50 9.58 24.88
CA ARG A 12 -25.06 9.89 24.86
C ARG A 12 -24.20 8.66 24.54
N PHE A 13 -24.56 7.48 25.06
CA PHE A 13 -23.86 6.23 24.74
C PHE A 13 -24.06 5.82 23.28
N VAL A 14 -25.27 5.90 22.75
CA VAL A 14 -25.55 5.60 21.33
C VAL A 14 -24.81 6.57 20.41
N SER A 15 -24.83 7.87 20.73
CA SER A 15 -24.12 8.88 19.93
C SER A 15 -22.60 8.67 19.96
N SER A 16 -22.01 8.35 21.11
CA SER A 16 -20.57 8.08 21.22
C SER A 16 -20.14 6.84 20.44
N THR A 17 -20.92 5.76 20.48
CA THR A 17 -20.65 4.54 19.70
C THR A 17 -20.76 4.82 18.20
N LEU A 18 -21.74 5.59 17.78
CA LEU A 18 -21.96 5.90 16.36
C LEU A 18 -20.85 6.80 15.80
N ILE A 19 -20.36 7.77 16.58
CA ILE A 19 -19.21 8.63 16.23
C ILE A 19 -17.92 7.80 16.12
N LEU A 20 -17.68 6.87 17.06
CA LEU A 20 -16.51 6.00 17.02
C LEU A 20 -16.51 5.09 15.77
N CYS A 21 -17.66 4.51 15.42
CA CYS A 21 -17.78 3.71 14.18
C CYS A 21 -17.51 4.55 12.92
N LEU A 22 -17.99 5.79 12.86
CA LEU A 22 -17.76 6.68 11.73
C LEU A 22 -16.29 7.09 11.59
N LEU A 23 -15.57 7.28 12.71
CA LEU A 23 -14.13 7.56 12.68
C LEU A 23 -13.31 6.36 12.18
N VAL A 24 -13.68 5.14 12.57
CA VAL A 24 -13.02 3.90 12.11
C VAL A 24 -13.25 3.69 10.61
N ILE A 25 -14.47 3.94 10.11
CA ILE A 25 -14.79 3.81 8.69
C ILE A 25 -14.10 4.92 7.87
N GLY A 26 -14.07 6.15 8.39
CA GLY A 26 -13.40 7.27 7.72
C GLY A 26 -11.88 7.12 7.60
N GLY A 27 -11.24 6.41 8.54
CA GLY A 27 -9.79 6.17 8.52
C GLY A 27 -9.29 5.28 7.37
N MET A 28 -10.16 4.46 6.77
CA MET A 28 -9.81 3.55 5.66
C MET A 28 -10.00 4.19 4.28
N LEU A 29 -10.61 5.38 4.19
CA LEU A 29 -10.73 6.17 2.95
C LEU A 29 -9.55 7.16 2.82
N GLY A 30 -8.33 6.62 2.90
CA GLY A 30 -7.15 7.28 2.37
C GLY A 30 -7.20 7.25 0.85
N CYS A 31 -7.96 8.16 0.24
CA CYS A 31 -7.88 8.40 -1.20
C CYS A 31 -6.53 9.04 -1.54
N GLU A 32 -5.56 8.23 -1.95
CA GLU A 32 -4.46 8.73 -2.78
C GLU A 32 -5.06 9.17 -4.12
N ARG A 33 -4.91 10.46 -4.44
CA ARG A 33 -5.39 11.02 -5.70
C ARG A 33 -4.55 10.42 -6.84
N LEU A 34 -5.27 9.91 -7.84
CA LEU A 34 -4.76 9.52 -9.15
C LEU A 34 -3.92 10.67 -9.73
N GLN A 35 -2.63 10.42 -9.92
CA GLN A 35 -1.74 11.28 -10.69
C GLN A 35 -2.19 11.21 -12.16
N ASP A 36 -2.85 12.27 -12.60
CA ASP A 36 -3.18 12.54 -13.99
C ASP A 36 -1.87 12.77 -14.75
N SER A 37 -1.34 11.70 -15.37
CA SER A 37 -0.14 11.77 -16.20
C SER A 37 -0.59 11.98 -17.64
N SER A 38 -0.54 13.24 -18.06
CA SER A 38 -0.84 13.71 -19.39
C SER A 38 -0.10 12.90 -20.46
N LYS A 39 -0.90 12.10 -21.16
CA LYS A 39 -0.66 11.45 -22.45
C LYS A 39 0.12 12.35 -23.43
N ILE A 40 1.41 12.08 -23.64
CA ILE A 40 2.14 12.46 -24.85
C ILE A 40 2.01 11.28 -25.82
N ILE A 41 1.30 11.49 -26.93
CA ILE A 41 1.23 10.49 -28.02
C ILE A 41 2.56 10.54 -28.78
N HIS A 42 3.55 9.79 -28.29
CA HIS A 42 4.54 9.17 -29.16
C HIS A 42 3.95 7.80 -29.53
N MET A 43 3.90 7.45 -30.81
CA MET A 43 3.45 6.11 -31.21
C MET A 43 4.53 5.14 -30.71
N PRO A 44 4.29 4.39 -29.62
CA PRO A 44 5.35 3.63 -28.99
C PRO A 44 5.55 2.37 -29.84
N GLU A 45 6.77 2.16 -30.32
CA GLU A 45 7.34 0.81 -30.32
C GLU A 45 6.95 0.18 -28.98
N SER A 46 6.34 -1.00 -28.96
CA SER A 46 5.71 -1.53 -27.73
C SER A 46 6.69 -1.45 -26.56
N GLU A 47 6.57 -0.41 -25.74
CA GLU A 47 7.59 -0.13 -24.73
C GLU A 47 7.46 -1.24 -23.69
N THR A 48 8.47 -2.10 -23.62
CA THR A 48 8.54 -3.17 -22.64
C THR A 48 8.37 -2.58 -21.25
N PHE A 49 7.41 -3.09 -20.49
CA PHE A 49 7.17 -2.66 -19.12
C PHE A 49 8.43 -2.89 -18.27
N LYS A 50 8.95 -1.88 -17.57
CA LYS A 50 10.22 -2.00 -16.82
C LYS A 50 10.02 -1.83 -15.33
N VAL A 51 10.68 -2.65 -14.52
CA VAL A 51 10.58 -2.59 -13.05
C VAL A 51 11.96 -2.68 -12.40
N GLY A 52 12.26 -1.72 -11.54
CA GLY A 52 13.50 -1.64 -10.75
C GLY A 52 13.24 -1.83 -9.26
N MET A 53 14.09 -2.62 -8.56
CA MET A 53 13.98 -2.86 -7.11
C MET A 53 15.28 -2.55 -6.38
N LEU A 54 15.19 -1.86 -5.25
CA LEU A 54 16.30 -1.68 -4.31
C LEU A 54 16.07 -2.57 -3.09
N LEU A 55 16.95 -3.56 -2.88
CA LEU A 55 16.90 -4.45 -1.73
C LEU A 55 17.74 -3.87 -0.58
N PRO A 56 17.19 -3.67 0.62
CA PRO A 56 17.94 -3.12 1.76
C PRO A 56 18.96 -4.10 2.37
N GLY A 57 19.00 -5.35 1.94
CA GLY A 57 19.94 -6.36 2.40
C GLY A 57 20.19 -7.42 1.34
N SER A 58 20.93 -8.48 1.68
CA SER A 58 21.28 -9.49 0.68
C SER A 58 20.08 -10.31 0.23
N ILE A 59 19.99 -10.56 -1.08
CA ILE A 59 19.09 -11.49 -1.74
C ILE A 59 19.19 -12.92 -1.19
N SER A 60 20.32 -13.25 -0.56
CA SER A 60 20.59 -14.56 0.03
C SER A 60 20.15 -14.69 1.50
N ASP A 61 19.43 -13.69 2.03
CA ASP A 61 18.95 -13.65 3.43
C ASP A 61 17.94 -14.75 3.80
N GLN A 62 17.56 -15.63 2.86
CA GLN A 62 16.56 -16.69 3.00
C GLN A 62 15.25 -16.22 3.64
N GLY A 63 14.95 -14.93 3.49
CA GLY A 63 13.89 -14.27 4.21
C GLY A 63 13.24 -13.20 3.34
N TRP A 64 13.31 -11.96 3.81
CA TRP A 64 12.52 -10.88 3.24
C TRP A 64 13.04 -10.44 1.87
N ASN A 65 14.35 -10.26 1.69
CA ASN A 65 14.91 -9.82 0.41
C ASN A 65 14.85 -10.95 -0.63
N ALA A 66 15.05 -12.20 -0.22
CA ALA A 66 14.83 -13.37 -1.08
C ALA A 66 13.39 -13.40 -1.62
N LEU A 67 12.40 -13.24 -0.74
CA LEU A 67 10.98 -13.21 -1.12
C LEU A 67 10.65 -12.01 -2.02
N ALA A 68 11.19 -10.83 -1.73
CA ALA A 68 10.98 -9.64 -2.55
C ALA A 68 11.53 -9.84 -3.98
N HIS A 69 12.71 -10.43 -4.12
CA HIS A 69 13.30 -10.73 -5.42
C HIS A 69 12.50 -11.81 -6.18
N ASP A 70 11.97 -12.82 -5.51
CA ASP A 70 11.10 -13.80 -6.16
C ASP A 70 9.81 -13.16 -6.69
N GLY A 71 9.24 -12.20 -5.96
CA GLY A 71 8.14 -11.36 -6.46
C GLY A 71 8.52 -10.53 -7.69
N LEU A 72 9.75 -9.98 -7.73
CA LEU A 72 10.26 -9.27 -8.90
C LEU A 72 10.37 -10.19 -10.14
N LYS A 73 10.80 -11.44 -9.97
CA LYS A 73 10.80 -12.44 -11.06
C LYS A 73 9.39 -12.82 -11.52
N ALA A 74 8.43 -12.87 -10.60
CA ALA A 74 7.04 -13.09 -10.98
C ALA A 74 6.55 -11.96 -11.90
N ILE A 75 6.93 -10.71 -11.62
CA ILE A 75 6.63 -9.56 -12.49
C ILE A 75 7.27 -9.72 -13.88
N GLU A 76 8.53 -10.14 -13.98
CA GLU A 76 9.19 -10.44 -15.27
C GLU A 76 8.39 -11.46 -16.08
N THR A 77 8.01 -12.57 -15.45
CA THR A 77 7.39 -13.72 -16.13
C THR A 77 5.90 -13.54 -16.42
N GLU A 78 5.13 -12.99 -15.49
CA GLU A 78 3.68 -12.85 -15.61
C GLU A 78 3.27 -11.60 -16.37
N LEU A 79 4.06 -10.52 -16.28
CA LEU A 79 3.75 -9.23 -16.91
C LEU A 79 4.64 -8.93 -18.13
N GLY A 80 5.58 -9.81 -18.46
CA GLY A 80 6.52 -9.62 -19.58
C GLY A 80 7.43 -8.41 -19.35
N ALA A 81 7.78 -8.16 -18.09
CA ALA A 81 8.54 -6.98 -17.71
C ALA A 81 10.05 -7.18 -17.87
N GLU A 82 10.78 -6.11 -18.20
CA GLU A 82 12.23 -6.05 -18.02
C GLU A 82 12.55 -5.64 -16.58
N ILE A 83 13.30 -6.47 -15.85
CA ILE A 83 13.59 -6.24 -14.43
C ILE A 83 15.06 -5.88 -14.19
N SER A 84 15.31 -5.08 -13.14
CA SER A 84 16.65 -4.81 -12.61
C SER A 84 16.57 -4.67 -11.09
N TYR A 85 17.63 -5.06 -10.37
CA TYR A 85 17.71 -4.84 -8.94
C TYR A 85 19.12 -4.48 -8.47
N VAL A 86 19.20 -3.83 -7.31
CA VAL A 86 20.46 -3.54 -6.62
C VAL A 86 20.30 -3.87 -5.14
N GLU A 87 21.29 -4.57 -4.57
CA GLU A 87 21.41 -4.78 -3.13
C GLU A 87 22.14 -3.58 -2.51
N SER A 88 21.45 -2.85 -1.64
CA SER A 88 22.00 -1.73 -0.86
C SER A 88 22.60 -2.24 0.44
N LEU A 89 23.66 -3.04 0.32
CA LEU A 89 24.35 -3.65 1.45
C LEU A 89 25.04 -2.60 2.32
N THR A 90 24.94 -2.77 3.63
CA THR A 90 25.78 -2.05 4.59
C THR A 90 27.11 -2.80 4.78
N PRO A 91 28.16 -2.16 5.31
CA PRO A 91 29.45 -2.82 5.53
C PRO A 91 29.41 -4.05 6.46
N ALA A 92 28.31 -4.28 7.17
CA ALA A 92 28.12 -5.39 8.10
C ALA A 92 27.39 -6.60 7.47
N ASP A 93 26.92 -6.45 6.23
CA ASP A 93 26.20 -7.48 5.46
C ASP A 93 27.14 -8.37 4.62
#